data_AF-A0A3C1SJK7-F1
#
_entry.id   AF-A0A3C1SJK7-F1
#
_cell.length_a   1.000
_cell.length_b   1.000
_cell.length_c   1.000
_cell.angle_alpha   90.00
_cell.angle_beta   90.00
_cell.angle_gamma   90.00
#
_symmetry.space_group_name_H-M   'P 1'
#
loop_
_entity.id
_entity.type
_entity.pdbx_description
1 polymer ?
#
loop_
_entity_poly.entity_id
_entity_poly.type
_entity_poly.pdbx_seq_one_letter_code
_entity_poly.pdbx_strand_id
1 'polypeptide(L)'
;MVTLADSLTYTVKAEDGTTIISGTDTNNSAVSLDLPPLQNMVVSVSGVKDGITALFSQTVSVAATDVWVSPSGSDTISISAGLGTLAYPVASINHALTFINNASVDATIHVSGQVSGNALIDSVNAATLTITGTSASSDKLYGNNAGATLTVDTGVPVTVKNLTITGGRKVSSLTGSAAQTDPAGYGGGLFILAGSDVTLASGCIVTGNTASLGGGLYNSGTLLIDGATIKDNTANKGGGIYAGGTAILSGGTIEDNTATYGSGMYVSVDSEVAMTNTACLESSNDAYIETDGSILVNASLDASTVTAATITPQSYAVGTTVLSGSAVGTQYTKFIVTPQLVSGSPVSWAIDGMGKLVKPDAGGLSVVDDDVTLTISSTTVSASASTKLRFTVILDEGSATETDLTTTIPAADWTIKVFSGASEITSMSYFTTTLSSTERSLTVSSGIPAGTIFTVYVSATYNGRSYGGSYTITVT
;
A
#
# COMPACT_ATOMS: atom_id res chain seq x y z
N MET A 1 21.03 -25.50 -44.18
CA MET A 1 21.54 -26.44 -45.21
C MET A 1 22.75 -27.14 -44.63
N VAL A 2 22.69 -28.46 -44.47
CA VAL A 2 23.79 -29.30 -43.97
C VAL A 2 23.87 -30.51 -44.91
N THR A 3 25.07 -30.91 -45.31
CA THR A 3 25.30 -32.08 -46.15
C THR A 3 25.81 -33.24 -45.27
N LEU A 4 24.93 -34.17 -44.90
CA LEU A 4 25.16 -35.46 -44.21
C LEU A 4 25.24 -36.64 -45.21
N ALA A 5 25.73 -37.80 -44.75
CA ALA A 5 25.78 -39.04 -45.53
C ALA A 5 24.59 -39.97 -45.24
N ASP A 6 24.01 -40.50 -46.32
CA ASP A 6 23.16 -41.67 -46.59
C ASP A 6 21.90 -42.00 -45.76
N SER A 7 21.80 -41.72 -44.46
CA SER A 7 20.50 -41.77 -43.74
C SER A 7 20.56 -41.20 -42.31
N LEU A 8 19.57 -40.38 -41.94
CA LEU A 8 19.33 -39.85 -40.60
C LEU A 8 18.09 -40.53 -39.99
N THR A 9 18.21 -41.19 -38.83
CA THR A 9 17.05 -41.75 -38.13
C THR A 9 16.68 -40.87 -36.93
N TYR A 10 15.39 -40.51 -36.81
CA TYR A 10 14.86 -39.69 -35.73
C TYR A 10 13.70 -40.40 -35.02
N THR A 11 13.57 -40.17 -33.72
CA THR A 11 12.45 -40.69 -32.91
C THR A 11 12.04 -39.67 -31.86
N VAL A 12 10.74 -39.39 -31.81
CA VAL A 12 10.09 -38.50 -30.87
C VAL A 12 9.20 -39.34 -29.96
N LYS A 13 9.40 -39.23 -28.66
CA LYS A 13 8.67 -40.01 -27.65
C LYS A 13 7.94 -39.09 -26.66
N ALA A 14 6.81 -39.57 -26.17
CA ALA A 14 6.16 -39.06 -24.98
C ALA A 14 6.98 -39.41 -23.72
N GLU A 15 6.69 -38.74 -22.61
CA GLU A 15 7.33 -38.96 -21.30
C GLU A 15 7.17 -40.41 -20.79
N ASP A 16 6.06 -41.08 -21.12
CA ASP A 16 5.81 -42.49 -20.81
C ASP A 16 6.59 -43.47 -21.70
N GLY A 17 7.43 -42.95 -22.61
CA GLY A 17 8.25 -43.72 -23.54
C GLY A 17 7.53 -44.11 -24.83
N THR A 18 6.27 -43.72 -25.01
CA THR A 18 5.48 -44.00 -26.23
C THR A 18 6.07 -43.25 -27.42
N THR A 19 6.37 -43.95 -28.51
CA THR A 19 6.82 -43.29 -29.75
C THR A 19 5.65 -42.56 -30.40
N ILE A 20 5.78 -41.23 -30.53
CA ILE A 20 4.80 -40.36 -31.17
C ILE A 20 5.09 -40.29 -32.67
N ILE A 21 6.36 -40.08 -33.06
CA ILE A 21 6.80 -40.02 -34.46
C ILE A 21 8.18 -40.68 -34.57
N SER A 22 8.39 -41.47 -35.62
CA SER A 22 9.71 -41.98 -35.98
C SER A 22 9.87 -42.02 -37.50
N GLY A 23 11.07 -41.74 -37.99
CA GLY A 23 11.35 -41.82 -39.43
C GLY A 23 12.83 -41.84 -39.75
N THR A 24 13.11 -42.08 -41.03
CA THR A 24 14.47 -42.10 -41.59
C THR A 24 14.49 -41.19 -42.80
N ASP A 25 15.33 -40.16 -42.81
CA ASP A 25 15.56 -39.30 -43.97
C ASP A 25 16.86 -39.70 -44.67
N THR A 26 16.77 -40.11 -45.93
CA THR A 26 17.91 -40.48 -46.78
C THR A 26 18.41 -39.33 -47.66
N ASN A 27 17.68 -38.20 -47.70
CA ASN A 27 17.79 -37.19 -48.76
C ASN A 27 18.42 -35.86 -48.31
N ASN A 28 19.02 -35.82 -47.12
CA ASN A 28 19.80 -34.67 -46.66
C ASN A 28 18.99 -33.36 -46.56
N SER A 29 17.69 -33.48 -46.35
CA SER A 29 16.75 -32.38 -46.21
C SER A 29 16.56 -32.01 -44.75
N ALA A 30 16.16 -30.75 -44.50
CA ALA A 30 15.62 -30.40 -43.19
C ALA A 30 14.29 -31.16 -42.99
N VAL A 31 14.23 -32.02 -41.98
CA VAL A 31 12.99 -32.72 -41.62
C VAL A 31 12.14 -31.78 -40.77
N SER A 32 11.00 -31.34 -41.30
CA SER A 32 9.98 -30.64 -40.53
C SER A 32 9.06 -31.68 -39.90
N LEU A 33 8.97 -31.67 -38.56
CA LEU A 33 8.08 -32.54 -37.81
C LEU A 33 6.93 -31.71 -37.25
N ASP A 34 5.71 -32.04 -37.67
CA ASP A 34 4.49 -31.47 -37.10
C ASP A 34 4.19 -32.23 -35.81
N LEU A 35 4.52 -31.64 -34.66
CA LEU A 35 4.32 -32.26 -33.35
C LEU A 35 2.93 -31.90 -32.81
N PRO A 36 2.18 -32.87 -32.27
CA PRO A 36 0.92 -32.56 -31.58
C PRO A 36 1.19 -31.70 -30.33
N PRO A 37 0.24 -30.86 -29.88
CA PRO A 37 0.36 -30.04 -28.67
C PRO A 37 0.26 -30.94 -27.43
N LEU A 38 1.33 -31.68 -27.14
CA LEU A 38 1.46 -32.51 -25.95
C LEU A 38 2.51 -31.89 -25.01
N GLN A 39 2.25 -31.91 -23.71
CA GLN A 39 3.26 -31.59 -22.71
C GLN A 39 4.38 -32.65 -22.76
N ASN A 40 5.63 -32.22 -22.56
CA ASN A 40 6.81 -33.06 -22.30
C ASN A 40 7.17 -34.09 -23.39
N MET A 41 7.67 -33.61 -24.53
CA MET A 41 8.22 -34.47 -25.60
C MET A 41 9.74 -34.57 -25.51
N VAL A 42 10.27 -35.79 -25.63
CA VAL A 42 11.71 -36.04 -25.74
C VAL A 42 12.04 -36.36 -27.19
N VAL A 43 12.84 -35.50 -27.82
CA VAL A 43 13.35 -35.72 -29.18
C VAL A 43 14.72 -36.38 -29.10
N SER A 44 14.86 -37.54 -29.73
CA SER A 44 16.13 -38.27 -29.81
C SER A 44 16.55 -38.45 -31.27
N VAL A 45 17.83 -38.17 -31.56
CA VAL A 45 18.43 -38.30 -32.90
C VAL A 45 19.69 -39.16 -32.77
N SER A 46 19.83 -40.17 -33.64
CA SER A 46 21.00 -41.06 -33.66
C SER A 46 21.58 -41.15 -35.07
N GLY A 47 22.91 -41.28 -35.18
CA GLY A 47 23.63 -41.36 -36.46
C GLY A 47 24.37 -40.09 -36.88
N VAL A 48 24.62 -39.16 -35.95
CA VAL A 48 25.41 -37.95 -36.22
C VAL A 48 26.90 -38.29 -36.23
N LYS A 49 27.60 -37.95 -37.32
CA LYS A 49 29.06 -38.18 -37.47
C LYS A 49 29.84 -37.19 -36.58
N ASP A 50 30.98 -37.60 -36.05
CA ASP A 50 31.87 -36.75 -35.23
C ASP A 50 32.08 -35.37 -35.88
N GLY A 51 31.82 -34.31 -35.11
CA GLY A 51 31.99 -32.91 -35.55
C GLY A 51 30.76 -32.23 -36.16
N ILE A 52 29.59 -32.88 -36.20
CA ILE A 52 28.34 -32.26 -36.67
C ILE A 52 27.38 -32.02 -35.49
N THR A 53 26.87 -30.79 -35.38
CA THR A 53 25.88 -30.41 -34.36
C THR A 53 24.46 -30.55 -34.93
N ALA A 54 23.62 -31.37 -34.30
CA ALA A 54 22.19 -31.35 -34.58
C ALA A 54 21.59 -30.05 -34.03
N LEU A 55 21.07 -29.20 -34.92
CA LEU A 55 20.39 -27.97 -34.54
C LEU A 55 18.89 -28.25 -34.48
N PHE A 56 18.32 -28.20 -33.27
CA PHE A 56 16.88 -28.24 -33.05
C PHE A 56 16.35 -26.82 -33.12
N SER A 57 15.48 -26.52 -34.09
CA SER A 57 14.75 -25.26 -34.16
C SER A 57 13.25 -25.51 -34.10
N GLN A 58 12.76 -26.00 -32.96
CA GLN A 58 11.34 -25.91 -32.69
C GLN A 58 11.14 -25.51 -31.24
N THR A 59 10.64 -24.28 -31.07
CA THR A 59 10.10 -23.81 -29.81
C THR A 59 8.69 -24.39 -29.70
N VAL A 60 8.54 -25.57 -29.08
CA VAL A 60 7.22 -26.06 -28.67
C VAL A 60 6.81 -25.23 -27.46
N SER A 61 6.20 -24.08 -27.71
CA SER A 61 5.61 -23.26 -26.65
C SER A 61 4.25 -23.84 -26.32
N VAL A 62 4.21 -24.79 -25.38
CA VAL A 62 2.97 -25.17 -24.73
C VAL A 62 2.58 -24.00 -23.84
N ALA A 63 1.36 -23.49 -23.97
CA ALA A 63 0.83 -22.45 -23.08
C ALA A 63 0.97 -22.92 -21.63
N ALA A 64 1.90 -22.33 -20.90
CA ALA A 64 2.11 -22.67 -19.51
C ALA A 64 1.10 -21.88 -18.67
N THR A 65 0.25 -22.59 -17.92
CA THR A 65 -0.56 -21.97 -16.86
C THR A 65 0.29 -21.65 -15.64
N ASP A 66 1.42 -22.35 -15.47
CA ASP A 66 2.33 -22.18 -14.34
C ASP A 66 3.76 -22.07 -14.84
N VAL A 67 4.44 -20.99 -14.44
CA VAL A 67 5.83 -20.73 -14.79
C VAL A 67 6.63 -20.45 -13.53
N TRP A 68 7.75 -21.12 -13.32
CA TRP A 68 8.60 -20.94 -12.14
C TRP A 68 9.81 -20.06 -12.46
N VAL A 69 10.10 -19.14 -11.54
CA VAL A 69 11.19 -18.17 -11.63
C VAL A 69 12.05 -18.24 -10.38
N SER A 70 13.36 -18.27 -10.57
CA SER A 70 14.33 -18.39 -9.48
C SER A 70 15.65 -17.70 -9.84
N PRO A 71 16.42 -17.19 -8.86
CA PRO A 71 17.77 -16.66 -9.13
C PRO A 71 18.74 -17.69 -9.71
N SER A 72 18.49 -18.99 -9.53
CA SER A 72 19.28 -20.07 -10.15
C SER A 72 18.73 -20.55 -11.49
N GLY A 73 17.65 -19.93 -11.97
CA GLY A 73 17.04 -20.25 -13.26
C GLY A 73 17.90 -19.81 -14.45
N SER A 74 17.44 -20.14 -15.66
CA SER A 74 18.13 -19.76 -16.90
C SER A 74 17.18 -19.05 -17.87
N ASP A 75 17.63 -17.93 -18.41
CA ASP A 75 16.94 -17.25 -19.51
C ASP A 75 17.48 -17.56 -20.90
N THR A 76 18.49 -18.43 -20.95
CA THR A 76 19.05 -18.89 -22.22
C THR A 76 18.32 -20.15 -22.67
N ILE A 77 18.05 -20.24 -23.98
CA ILE A 77 17.46 -21.42 -24.63
C ILE A 77 18.35 -22.63 -24.30
N SER A 78 17.99 -23.36 -23.26
CA SER A 78 18.58 -24.62 -22.90
C SER A 78 17.60 -25.67 -23.42
N ILE A 79 18.05 -26.44 -24.40
CA ILE A 79 17.37 -27.61 -25.02
C ILE A 79 16.94 -28.70 -24.01
N SER A 80 16.96 -28.44 -22.70
CA SER A 80 16.37 -29.29 -21.69
C SER A 80 14.85 -29.11 -21.70
N ALA A 81 14.13 -30.16 -22.06
CA ALA A 81 12.68 -30.24 -21.91
C ALA A 81 12.28 -29.76 -20.50
N GLY A 82 11.42 -28.74 -20.42
CA GLY A 82 10.86 -28.25 -19.15
C GLY A 82 11.34 -26.88 -18.65
N LEU A 83 11.96 -26.04 -19.47
CA LEU A 83 12.25 -24.65 -19.05
C LEU A 83 10.94 -23.94 -18.64
N GLY A 84 11.00 -23.18 -17.55
CA GLY A 84 9.82 -22.57 -16.93
C GLY A 84 9.05 -23.51 -15.99
N THR A 85 9.45 -24.77 -15.82
CA THR A 85 8.88 -25.67 -14.80
C THR A 85 9.58 -25.53 -13.45
N LEU A 86 9.02 -26.10 -12.38
CA LEU A 86 9.66 -26.15 -11.07
C LEU A 86 11.08 -26.75 -11.08
N ALA A 87 11.33 -27.75 -11.94
CA ALA A 87 12.64 -28.41 -12.05
C ALA A 87 13.66 -27.57 -12.83
N TYR A 88 13.20 -26.73 -13.75
CA TYR A 88 14.03 -25.88 -14.59
C TYR A 88 13.43 -24.46 -14.68
N PRO A 89 13.48 -23.67 -13.60
CA PRO A 89 12.89 -22.34 -13.57
C PRO A 89 13.62 -21.39 -14.54
N VAL A 90 12.92 -20.35 -14.99
CA VAL A 90 13.53 -19.22 -15.69
C VAL A 90 14.15 -18.23 -14.68
N ALA A 91 15.04 -17.36 -15.15
CA ALA A 91 15.77 -16.42 -14.29
C ALA A 91 15.06 -15.09 -14.08
N SER A 92 14.11 -14.72 -14.95
CA SER A 92 13.40 -13.43 -14.86
C SER A 92 11.90 -13.54 -15.13
N ILE A 93 11.15 -12.58 -14.58
CA ILE A 93 9.71 -12.41 -14.85
C ILE A 93 9.47 -12.13 -16.34
N ASN A 94 10.30 -11.28 -16.97
CA ASN A 94 10.17 -10.94 -18.38
C ASN A 94 10.26 -12.19 -19.27
N HIS A 95 11.13 -13.12 -18.93
CA HIS A 95 11.19 -14.38 -19.66
C HIS A 95 10.03 -15.31 -19.31
N ALA A 96 9.57 -15.34 -18.06
CA ALA A 96 8.39 -16.13 -17.69
C ALA A 96 7.15 -15.74 -18.50
N LEU A 97 6.97 -14.45 -18.81
CA LEU A 97 5.87 -13.95 -19.63
C LEU A 97 5.86 -14.54 -21.05
N THR A 98 7.01 -14.94 -21.62
CA THR A 98 7.05 -15.51 -22.98
C THR A 98 6.42 -16.90 -23.08
N PHE A 99 6.23 -17.58 -21.94
CA PHE A 99 5.55 -18.88 -21.84
C PHE A 99 4.03 -18.74 -21.69
N ILE A 100 3.54 -17.53 -21.40
CA ILE A 100 2.13 -17.23 -21.17
C ILE A 100 1.51 -16.73 -22.48
N ASN A 101 0.84 -17.62 -23.20
CA ASN A 101 0.36 -17.36 -24.56
C ASN A 101 -1.07 -17.87 -24.86
N ASN A 102 -1.92 -17.96 -23.85
CA ASN A 102 -3.30 -18.40 -23.98
C ASN A 102 -4.26 -17.50 -23.19
N ALA A 103 -4.93 -16.56 -23.87
CA ALA A 103 -5.93 -15.65 -23.30
C ALA A 103 -7.11 -16.32 -22.59
N SER A 104 -7.31 -17.63 -22.75
CA SER A 104 -8.45 -18.34 -22.15
C SER A 104 -8.13 -18.97 -20.79
N VAL A 105 -6.88 -18.86 -20.30
CA VAL A 105 -6.46 -19.48 -19.02
C VAL A 105 -5.93 -18.44 -18.05
N ASP A 106 -6.14 -18.70 -16.77
CA ASP A 106 -5.45 -17.99 -15.70
C ASP A 106 -4.00 -18.48 -15.64
N ALA A 107 -3.05 -17.55 -15.68
CA ALA A 107 -1.63 -17.84 -15.63
C ALA A 107 -1.03 -17.47 -14.28
N THR A 108 -0.08 -18.26 -13.80
CA THR A 108 0.62 -18.07 -12.53
C THR A 108 2.13 -18.10 -12.74
N ILE A 109 2.82 -17.08 -12.24
CA ILE A 109 4.26 -17.03 -12.12
C ILE A 109 4.63 -17.28 -10.65
N HIS A 110 5.33 -18.37 -10.39
CA HIS A 110 5.82 -18.76 -9.08
C HIS A 110 7.25 -18.26 -8.88
N VAL A 111 7.46 -17.38 -7.91
CA VAL A 111 8.75 -16.79 -7.58
C VAL A 111 9.36 -17.54 -6.39
N SER A 112 10.58 -18.06 -6.54
CA SER A 112 11.35 -18.69 -5.47
C SER A 112 12.68 -17.98 -5.29
N GLY A 113 12.99 -17.54 -4.08
CA GLY A 113 14.18 -16.74 -3.76
C GLY A 113 14.09 -15.28 -4.24
N GLN A 114 15.25 -14.62 -4.30
CA GLN A 114 15.36 -13.23 -4.75
C GLN A 114 15.63 -13.16 -6.26
N VAL A 115 14.59 -12.91 -7.05
CA VAL A 115 14.71 -12.63 -8.48
C VAL A 115 15.06 -11.16 -8.68
N SER A 116 16.22 -10.88 -9.27
CA SER A 116 16.74 -9.53 -9.41
C SER A 116 16.52 -8.98 -10.82
N GLY A 117 16.24 -7.69 -10.92
CA GLY A 117 15.98 -7.00 -12.17
C GLY A 117 14.56 -6.43 -12.22
N ASN A 118 14.37 -5.45 -13.09
CA ASN A 118 13.09 -4.80 -13.33
C ASN A 118 12.25 -5.66 -14.26
N ALA A 119 10.98 -5.83 -13.92
CA ALA A 119 10.01 -6.56 -14.72
C ALA A 119 9.04 -5.60 -15.40
N LEU A 120 8.80 -5.80 -16.70
CA LEU A 120 7.74 -5.14 -17.45
C LEU A 120 6.66 -6.18 -17.75
N ILE A 121 5.47 -5.97 -17.19
CA ILE A 121 4.30 -6.78 -17.45
C ILE A 121 3.52 -6.10 -18.57
N ASP A 122 3.92 -6.39 -19.80
CA ASP A 122 3.26 -5.96 -21.02
C ASP A 122 2.87 -7.18 -21.87
N SER A 123 1.99 -6.97 -22.85
CA SER A 123 1.65 -7.97 -23.88
C SER A 123 1.24 -9.36 -23.32
N VAL A 124 0.66 -9.41 -22.12
CA VAL A 124 0.24 -10.65 -21.46
C VAL A 124 -0.93 -11.26 -22.23
N ASN A 125 -0.80 -12.52 -22.62
CA ASN A 125 -1.86 -13.28 -23.30
C ASN A 125 -2.39 -14.36 -22.36
N ALA A 126 -3.18 -13.93 -21.37
CA ALA A 126 -3.86 -14.74 -20.34
C ALA A 126 -5.20 -14.11 -19.97
N ALA A 127 -6.09 -14.88 -19.34
CA ALA A 127 -7.33 -14.34 -18.77
C ALA A 127 -7.05 -13.49 -17.52
N THR A 128 -6.17 -13.98 -16.65
CA THR A 128 -5.59 -13.26 -15.52
C THR A 128 -4.13 -13.66 -15.33
N LEU A 129 -3.35 -12.84 -14.62
CA LEU A 129 -1.98 -13.14 -14.25
C LEU A 129 -1.81 -13.05 -12.73
N THR A 130 -1.38 -14.14 -12.10
CA THR A 130 -0.95 -14.15 -10.71
C THR A 130 0.57 -14.22 -10.62
N ILE A 131 1.21 -13.34 -9.86
CA ILE A 131 2.63 -13.44 -9.48
C ILE A 131 2.69 -13.72 -7.99
N THR A 132 3.19 -14.90 -7.61
CA THR A 132 3.16 -15.35 -6.21
C THR A 132 4.52 -15.86 -5.77
N GLY A 133 4.91 -15.55 -4.55
CA GLY A 133 6.02 -16.27 -3.92
C GLY A 133 5.59 -17.70 -3.57
N THR A 134 6.56 -18.61 -3.60
CA THR A 134 6.43 -19.99 -3.12
C THR A 134 6.60 -20.10 -1.60
N SER A 135 7.18 -19.07 -0.98
CA SER A 135 7.48 -18.89 0.43
C SER A 135 7.38 -17.41 0.81
N ALA A 136 6.37 -17.06 1.63
CA ALA A 136 5.95 -15.67 1.83
C ALA A 136 7.03 -14.72 2.40
N SER A 137 8.05 -15.23 3.10
CA SER A 137 9.04 -14.39 3.80
C SER A 137 10.41 -14.27 3.11
N SER A 138 10.74 -15.15 2.16
CA SER A 138 12.06 -15.16 1.49
C SER A 138 12.00 -14.78 0.03
N ASP A 139 10.84 -14.87 -0.61
CA ASP A 139 10.72 -14.65 -2.05
C ASP A 139 10.58 -13.16 -2.34
N LYS A 140 11.39 -12.67 -3.28
CA LYS A 140 11.50 -11.26 -3.57
C LYS A 140 11.60 -11.00 -5.05
N LEU A 141 10.93 -9.95 -5.49
CA LEU A 141 11.31 -9.20 -6.68
C LEU A 141 12.20 -8.04 -6.21
N TYR A 142 13.43 -8.01 -6.70
CA TYR A 142 14.44 -7.02 -6.30
C TYR A 142 14.83 -6.14 -7.50
N GLY A 143 14.41 -4.87 -7.51
CA GLY A 143 14.62 -3.94 -8.62
C GLY A 143 16.06 -3.48 -8.84
N ASN A 144 17.03 -4.01 -8.08
CA ASN A 144 18.47 -3.75 -8.20
C ASN A 144 18.86 -2.26 -8.24
N ASN A 145 18.08 -1.42 -7.55
CA ASN A 145 18.19 0.04 -7.50
C ASN A 145 18.13 0.71 -8.89
N ALA A 146 17.47 0.08 -9.87
CA ALA A 146 17.58 0.44 -11.28
C ALA A 146 16.22 0.69 -11.96
N GLY A 147 15.29 1.37 -11.29
CA GLY A 147 13.94 1.64 -11.80
C GLY A 147 12.83 1.12 -10.89
N ALA A 148 11.61 1.10 -11.44
CA ALA A 148 10.47 0.41 -10.85
C ALA A 148 10.75 -1.09 -10.83
N THR A 149 10.65 -1.76 -9.68
CA THR A 149 10.86 -3.22 -9.63
C THR A 149 9.87 -3.97 -10.52
N LEU A 150 8.61 -3.51 -10.54
CA LEU A 150 7.56 -4.01 -11.41
C LEU A 150 6.87 -2.83 -12.12
N THR A 151 6.82 -2.86 -13.45
CA THR A 151 6.00 -1.96 -14.26
C THR A 151 4.86 -2.77 -14.86
N VAL A 152 3.61 -2.34 -14.68
CA VAL A 152 2.42 -3.04 -15.19
C VAL A 152 1.75 -2.15 -16.24
N ASP A 153 1.73 -2.65 -17.48
CA ASP A 153 1.13 -2.02 -18.64
C ASP A 153 0.36 -3.06 -19.48
N THR A 154 -0.74 -3.53 -18.91
CA THR A 154 -1.57 -4.56 -19.54
C THR A 154 -3.02 -4.43 -19.09
N GLY A 155 -3.96 -4.73 -19.99
CA GLY A 155 -5.38 -4.85 -19.66
C GLY A 155 -5.75 -6.18 -19.00
N VAL A 156 -4.81 -7.11 -18.86
CA VAL A 156 -5.00 -8.37 -18.12
C VAL A 156 -4.93 -8.08 -16.62
N PRO A 157 -5.94 -8.48 -15.81
CA PRO A 157 -5.88 -8.31 -14.36
C PRO A 157 -4.67 -9.01 -13.75
N VAL A 158 -3.88 -8.28 -12.95
CA VAL A 158 -2.67 -8.79 -12.30
C VAL A 158 -2.86 -8.89 -10.79
N THR A 159 -2.62 -10.06 -10.20
CA THR A 159 -2.58 -10.24 -8.74
C THR A 159 -1.15 -10.51 -8.28
N VAL A 160 -0.67 -9.78 -7.28
CA VAL A 160 0.60 -10.06 -6.61
C VAL A 160 0.36 -10.46 -5.15
N LYS A 161 0.96 -11.57 -4.71
CA LYS A 161 0.77 -12.10 -3.35
C LYS A 161 1.99 -12.87 -2.84
N ASN A 162 2.07 -13.06 -1.52
CA ASN A 162 3.07 -13.90 -0.86
C ASN A 162 4.53 -13.65 -1.26
N LEU A 163 4.92 -12.40 -1.57
CA LEU A 163 6.31 -12.06 -1.89
C LEU A 163 6.61 -10.61 -1.50
N THR A 164 7.89 -10.27 -1.46
CA THR A 164 8.34 -8.89 -1.23
C THR A 164 8.74 -8.21 -2.54
N ILE A 165 8.27 -6.98 -2.76
CA ILE A 165 8.75 -6.08 -3.83
C ILE A 165 9.64 -5.02 -3.20
N THR A 166 10.92 -5.01 -3.57
CA THR A 166 11.92 -4.16 -2.91
C THR A 166 13.08 -3.76 -3.81
N GLY A 167 13.90 -2.81 -3.33
CA GLY A 167 15.13 -2.40 -3.99
C GLY A 167 14.89 -1.66 -5.29
N GLY A 168 13.69 -1.16 -5.53
CA GLY A 168 13.40 -0.34 -6.68
C GLY A 168 13.71 1.13 -6.38
N ARG A 169 14.36 1.80 -7.33
CA ARG A 169 14.87 3.16 -7.14
C ARG A 169 14.71 3.99 -8.41
N LYS A 170 13.95 5.08 -8.32
CA LYS A 170 13.69 6.03 -9.41
C LYS A 170 13.72 7.47 -8.90
N VAL A 171 14.91 8.05 -8.77
CA VAL A 171 15.06 9.47 -8.41
C VAL A 171 15.38 10.29 -9.65
N SER A 172 14.74 11.45 -9.81
CA SER A 172 14.99 12.38 -10.94
C SER A 172 16.43 12.94 -10.98
N SER A 173 17.30 12.57 -10.01
CA SER A 173 18.70 12.96 -9.91
C SER A 173 19.72 11.86 -10.24
N LEU A 174 19.33 10.73 -10.85
CA LEU A 174 20.33 9.77 -11.36
C LEU A 174 20.90 10.28 -12.69
N THR A 175 22.07 10.91 -12.66
CA THR A 175 22.87 11.16 -13.86
C THR A 175 23.54 9.85 -14.30
N GLY A 176 23.15 9.28 -15.45
CA GLY A 176 23.81 8.11 -16.03
C GLY A 176 22.92 7.27 -16.95
N SER A 177 23.55 6.37 -17.71
CA SER A 177 22.95 5.58 -18.81
C SER A 177 21.88 4.55 -18.40
N ALA A 178 21.47 4.49 -17.14
CA ALA A 178 20.36 3.66 -16.65
C ALA A 178 18.98 4.35 -16.81
N ALA A 179 18.96 5.60 -17.28
CA ALA A 179 17.75 6.34 -17.62
C ALA A 179 17.31 6.06 -19.07
N GLN A 180 16.66 4.93 -19.30
CA GLN A 180 15.93 4.70 -20.56
C GLN A 180 14.53 4.16 -20.24
N THR A 181 13.53 4.94 -20.64
CA THR A 181 12.07 4.70 -20.78
C THR A 181 11.06 5.36 -19.82
N ASP A 182 11.42 6.04 -18.73
CA ASP A 182 10.44 6.91 -18.04
C ASP A 182 11.12 8.07 -17.26
N PRO A 183 11.05 9.32 -17.76
CA PRO A 183 11.85 10.45 -17.28
C PRO A 183 11.39 11.08 -15.95
N ALA A 184 10.30 10.61 -15.32
CA ALA A 184 9.64 11.37 -14.24
C ALA A 184 9.82 10.83 -12.80
N GLY A 185 10.55 9.73 -12.61
CA GLY A 185 10.86 9.22 -11.26
C GLY A 185 9.66 8.65 -10.52
N TYR A 186 8.81 7.90 -11.21
CA TYR A 186 7.62 7.28 -10.65
C TYR A 186 7.89 5.87 -10.09
N GLY A 187 7.20 5.51 -9.01
CA GLY A 187 6.95 4.12 -8.62
C GLY A 187 8.22 3.32 -8.35
N GLY A 188 8.84 3.49 -7.19
CA GLY A 188 10.09 2.81 -6.87
C GLY A 188 9.91 1.29 -6.86
N GLY A 189 8.94 0.78 -6.11
CA GLY A 189 8.60 -0.64 -6.11
C GLY A 189 7.75 -1.01 -7.33
N LEU A 190 6.61 -0.37 -7.48
CA LEU A 190 5.66 -0.64 -8.56
C LEU A 190 5.27 0.64 -9.30
N PHE A 191 5.12 0.52 -10.62
CA PHE A 191 4.49 1.52 -11.45
C PHE A 191 3.31 0.89 -12.22
N ILE A 192 2.09 1.32 -11.92
CA ILE A 192 0.87 0.86 -12.58
C ILE A 192 0.44 1.92 -13.58
N LEU A 193 0.42 1.56 -14.87
CA LEU A 193 0.00 2.45 -15.93
C LEU A 193 -1.53 2.49 -16.07
N ALA A 194 -2.02 3.57 -16.69
CA ALA A 194 -3.43 3.73 -16.98
C ALA A 194 -3.97 2.55 -17.81
N GLY A 195 -5.18 2.09 -17.48
CA GLY A 195 -5.78 0.92 -18.12
C GLY A 195 -5.35 -0.44 -17.54
N SER A 196 -4.38 -0.46 -16.62
CA SER A 196 -4.00 -1.67 -15.88
C SER A 196 -4.82 -1.84 -14.60
N ASP A 197 -5.09 -3.10 -14.23
CA ASP A 197 -5.79 -3.49 -13.01
C ASP A 197 -4.90 -4.41 -12.17
N VAL A 198 -4.53 -3.96 -10.96
CA VAL A 198 -3.58 -4.65 -10.09
C VAL A 198 -4.17 -4.84 -8.69
N THR A 199 -4.14 -6.08 -8.22
CA THR A 199 -4.44 -6.43 -6.82
C THR A 199 -3.16 -6.80 -6.08
N LEU A 200 -2.87 -6.10 -4.99
CA LEU A 200 -1.87 -6.50 -3.99
C LEU A 200 -2.58 -7.22 -2.86
N ALA A 201 -2.51 -8.55 -2.88
CA ALA A 201 -3.21 -9.40 -1.92
C ALA A 201 -2.33 -9.77 -0.72
N SER A 202 -2.93 -10.47 0.24
CA SER A 202 -2.30 -10.92 1.47
C SER A 202 -0.91 -11.54 1.27
N GLY A 203 0.02 -11.17 2.14
CA GLY A 203 1.41 -11.65 2.08
C GLY A 203 2.28 -10.94 1.04
N CYS A 204 1.73 -10.00 0.25
CA CYS A 204 2.54 -9.07 -0.51
C CYS A 204 3.10 -7.97 0.41
N ILE A 205 4.41 -7.70 0.31
CA ILE A 205 5.09 -6.63 1.05
C ILE A 205 5.80 -5.71 0.07
N VAL A 206 5.47 -4.43 0.03
CA VAL A 206 6.18 -3.42 -0.78
C VAL A 206 7.05 -2.59 0.15
N THR A 207 8.37 -2.73 0.07
CA THR A 207 9.28 -2.13 1.06
C THR A 207 10.65 -1.74 0.56
N GLY A 208 11.25 -0.72 1.20
CA GLY A 208 12.62 -0.29 0.92
C GLY A 208 12.80 0.26 -0.49
N ASN A 209 11.75 0.84 -1.06
CA ASN A 209 11.79 1.43 -2.40
C ASN A 209 11.87 2.96 -2.32
N THR A 210 12.43 3.58 -3.36
CA THR A 210 12.61 5.04 -3.39
C THR A 210 12.23 5.63 -4.74
N ALA A 211 11.43 6.69 -4.76
CA ALA A 211 11.08 7.39 -6.00
C ALA A 211 10.90 8.90 -5.79
N SER A 212 10.69 9.67 -6.87
CA SER A 212 10.22 11.06 -6.74
C SER A 212 8.73 11.09 -6.37
N LEU A 213 7.90 10.27 -7.03
CA LEU A 213 6.48 10.09 -6.73
C LEU A 213 6.20 8.61 -6.51
N GLY A 214 5.56 8.25 -5.40
CA GLY A 214 5.19 6.87 -5.12
C GLY A 214 6.42 6.02 -4.79
N GLY A 215 6.97 6.19 -3.59
CA GLY A 215 8.20 5.51 -3.17
C GLY A 215 8.04 4.00 -3.27
N GLY A 216 6.97 3.49 -2.66
CA GLY A 216 6.54 2.10 -2.80
C GLY A 216 5.87 1.89 -4.16
N LEU A 217 4.85 2.69 -4.46
CA LEU A 217 4.03 2.50 -5.63
C LEU A 217 3.51 3.82 -6.21
N TYR A 218 3.53 3.93 -7.53
CA TYR A 218 2.82 4.96 -8.29
C TYR A 218 1.69 4.33 -9.09
N ASN A 219 0.46 4.83 -8.91
CA ASN A 219 -0.73 4.32 -9.56
C ASN A 219 -1.35 5.35 -10.51
N SER A 220 -1.42 5.03 -11.80
CA SER A 220 -2.28 5.69 -12.79
C SER A 220 -3.39 4.79 -13.33
N GLY A 221 -3.42 3.52 -12.93
CA GLY A 221 -4.46 2.56 -13.29
C GLY A 221 -5.44 2.33 -12.15
N THR A 222 -5.85 1.07 -11.99
CA THR A 222 -6.65 0.60 -10.86
C THR A 222 -5.78 -0.23 -9.93
N LEU A 223 -5.79 0.11 -8.65
CA LEU A 223 -5.09 -0.61 -7.60
C LEU A 223 -6.10 -1.05 -6.54
N LEU A 224 -6.09 -2.34 -6.20
CA LEU A 224 -6.74 -2.88 -5.02
C LEU A 224 -5.68 -3.37 -4.02
N ILE A 225 -5.72 -2.87 -2.79
CA ILE A 225 -4.90 -3.38 -1.68
C ILE A 225 -5.81 -4.21 -0.78
N ASP A 226 -5.59 -5.51 -0.80
CA ASP A 226 -6.37 -6.50 -0.06
C ASP A 226 -5.46 -7.32 0.87
N GLY A 227 -5.03 -6.69 1.96
CA GLY A 227 -4.20 -7.34 2.99
C GLY A 227 -2.69 -7.32 2.72
N ALA A 228 -2.21 -6.48 1.80
CA ALA A 228 -0.78 -6.24 1.63
C ALA A 228 -0.21 -5.23 2.65
N THR A 229 1.11 -5.24 2.82
CA THR A 229 1.82 -4.24 3.66
C THR A 229 2.70 -3.36 2.80
N ILE A 230 2.56 -2.04 2.94
CA ILE A 230 3.39 -1.04 2.24
C ILE A 230 4.17 -0.26 3.29
N LYS A 231 5.49 -0.43 3.34
CA LYS A 231 6.29 0.14 4.42
C LYS A 231 7.72 0.49 4.09
N ASP A 232 8.33 1.38 4.86
CA ASP A 232 9.74 1.78 4.72
C ASP A 232 10.08 2.28 3.30
N ASN A 233 9.11 2.88 2.59
CA ASN A 233 9.34 3.45 1.27
C ASN A 233 9.48 4.98 1.35
N THR A 234 10.27 5.55 0.43
CA THR A 234 10.62 6.98 0.48
C THR A 234 10.29 7.69 -0.84
N ALA A 235 9.63 8.85 -0.78
CA ALA A 235 9.43 9.72 -1.95
C ALA A 235 9.32 11.21 -1.61
N ASN A 236 9.18 12.08 -2.61
CA ASN A 236 8.80 13.48 -2.36
C ASN A 236 7.29 13.60 -2.13
N LYS A 237 6.49 12.84 -2.88
CA LYS A 237 5.03 12.73 -2.72
C LYS A 237 4.62 11.26 -2.69
N GLY A 238 3.84 10.86 -1.69
CA GLY A 238 3.35 9.49 -1.57
C GLY A 238 4.49 8.53 -1.24
N GLY A 239 4.95 8.53 0.01
CA GLY A 239 6.05 7.66 0.44
C GLY A 239 5.71 6.20 0.19
N GLY A 240 4.55 5.77 0.67
CA GLY A 240 3.95 4.49 0.31
C GLY A 240 3.35 4.52 -1.10
N ILE A 241 2.29 5.30 -1.28
CA ILE A 241 1.49 5.35 -2.51
C ILE A 241 1.36 6.77 -3.04
N TYR A 242 1.62 6.97 -4.33
CA TYR A 242 1.07 8.10 -5.07
C TYR A 242 -0.14 7.63 -5.87
N ALA A 243 -1.33 8.14 -5.52
CA ALA A 243 -2.58 7.84 -6.20
C ALA A 243 -2.88 8.91 -7.25
N GLY A 244 -2.66 8.57 -8.52
CA GLY A 244 -3.08 9.36 -9.69
C GLY A 244 -4.22 8.70 -10.49
N GLY A 245 -4.58 7.45 -10.18
CA GLY A 245 -5.71 6.71 -10.72
C GLY A 245 -6.69 6.25 -9.63
N THR A 246 -7.34 5.10 -9.82
CA THR A 246 -8.24 4.52 -8.81
C THR A 246 -7.44 3.68 -7.83
N ALA A 247 -7.51 3.96 -6.53
CA ALA A 247 -6.88 3.17 -5.48
C ALA A 247 -7.90 2.79 -4.40
N ILE A 248 -8.12 1.49 -4.22
CA ILE A 248 -9.07 0.93 -3.26
C ILE A 248 -8.27 0.21 -2.18
N LEU A 249 -8.39 0.67 -0.94
CA LEU A 249 -7.83 0.01 0.23
C LEU A 249 -8.98 -0.73 0.93
N SER A 250 -8.99 -2.06 0.84
CA SER A 250 -9.95 -2.93 1.52
C SER A 250 -9.37 -3.63 2.74
N GLY A 251 -8.08 -3.50 2.97
CA GLY A 251 -7.36 -4.05 4.11
C GLY A 251 -5.87 -3.81 3.96
N GLY A 252 -5.08 -4.42 4.84
CA GLY A 252 -3.64 -4.23 4.86
C GLY A 252 -3.21 -2.98 5.63
N THR A 253 -1.91 -2.72 5.62
CA THR A 253 -1.28 -1.72 6.48
C THR A 253 -0.29 -0.87 5.68
N ILE A 254 -0.39 0.45 5.83
CA ILE A 254 0.58 1.42 5.32
C ILE A 254 1.28 2.07 6.50
N GLU A 255 2.57 1.80 6.68
CA GLU A 255 3.33 2.20 7.87
C GLU A 255 4.76 2.62 7.53
N ASP A 256 5.34 3.52 8.33
CA ASP A 256 6.77 3.85 8.31
C ASP A 256 7.34 4.30 6.96
N ASN A 257 6.45 4.73 6.05
CA ASN A 257 6.84 5.37 4.80
C ASN A 257 7.21 6.84 5.05
N THR A 258 8.02 7.43 4.18
CA THR A 258 8.52 8.80 4.33
C THR A 258 8.28 9.61 3.06
N ALA A 259 7.64 10.78 3.20
CA ALA A 259 7.58 11.76 2.12
C ALA A 259 7.40 13.19 2.62
N THR A 260 7.70 14.18 1.77
CA THR A 260 7.39 15.59 2.06
C THR A 260 5.89 15.85 2.07
N TYR A 261 5.15 15.17 1.18
CA TYR A 261 3.69 15.27 1.10
C TYR A 261 3.10 13.86 1.07
N GLY A 262 2.39 13.47 2.12
CA GLY A 262 1.72 12.18 2.18
C GLY A 262 2.71 11.04 2.38
N SER A 263 3.21 10.92 3.61
CA SER A 263 4.15 9.87 3.98
C SER A 263 3.59 8.49 3.68
N GLY A 264 2.33 8.21 4.05
CA GLY A 264 1.62 7.00 3.63
C GLY A 264 1.12 7.11 2.19
N MET A 265 0.32 8.15 1.91
CA MET A 265 -0.39 8.28 0.64
C MET A 265 -0.50 9.73 0.18
N TYR A 266 -0.32 9.98 -1.12
CA TYR A 266 -0.68 11.25 -1.77
C TYR A 266 -1.91 11.01 -2.63
N VAL A 267 -3.00 11.73 -2.35
CA VAL A 267 -4.26 11.70 -3.09
C VAL A 267 -4.27 12.88 -4.05
N SER A 268 -4.13 12.60 -5.36
CA SER A 268 -4.19 13.64 -6.38
C SER A 268 -5.64 14.04 -6.68
N VAL A 269 -5.85 15.25 -7.18
CA VAL A 269 -7.19 15.79 -7.49
C VAL A 269 -8.00 14.91 -8.46
N ASP A 270 -7.34 14.26 -9.42
CA ASP A 270 -8.01 13.41 -10.42
C ASP A 270 -8.13 11.94 -9.99
N SER A 271 -7.69 11.60 -8.78
CA SER A 271 -7.69 10.21 -8.28
C SER A 271 -9.02 9.85 -7.61
N GLU A 272 -9.38 8.57 -7.65
CA GLU A 272 -10.47 8.00 -6.86
C GLU A 272 -9.86 7.09 -5.80
N VAL A 273 -9.77 7.58 -4.56
CA VAL A 273 -9.18 6.82 -3.45
C VAL A 273 -10.29 6.39 -2.51
N ALA A 274 -10.50 5.09 -2.35
CA ALA A 274 -11.52 4.54 -1.47
C ALA A 274 -10.91 3.76 -0.29
N MET A 275 -11.47 3.91 0.90
CA MET A 275 -11.10 3.12 2.08
C MET A 275 -12.32 2.38 2.63
N THR A 276 -12.17 1.08 2.92
CA THR A 276 -13.21 0.23 3.49
C THR A 276 -12.63 -0.84 4.41
N ASN A 277 -13.49 -1.51 5.17
CA ASN A 277 -13.15 -2.64 6.04
C ASN A 277 -11.98 -2.28 6.98
N THR A 278 -10.88 -3.04 6.97
CA THR A 278 -9.73 -2.89 7.87
C THR A 278 -8.63 -1.98 7.32
N ALA A 279 -8.89 -1.23 6.24
CA ALA A 279 -7.91 -0.31 5.67
C ALA A 279 -7.40 0.70 6.71
N CYS A 280 -6.07 0.73 6.90
CA CYS A 280 -5.42 1.55 7.91
C CYS A 280 -4.11 2.16 7.37
N LEU A 281 -3.94 3.47 7.58
CA LEU A 281 -2.64 4.13 7.60
C LEU A 281 -2.24 4.28 9.06
N GLU A 282 -1.13 3.64 9.45
CA GLU A 282 -0.62 3.69 10.82
C GLU A 282 -0.21 5.11 11.21
N SER A 283 -0.11 5.37 12.52
CA SER A 283 0.17 6.72 13.03
C SER A 283 1.51 7.33 12.57
N SER A 284 2.44 6.51 12.07
CA SER A 284 3.67 7.00 11.46
C SER A 284 3.46 7.59 10.06
N ASN A 285 2.25 7.47 9.50
CA ASN A 285 1.90 7.86 8.16
C ASN A 285 0.64 8.75 8.08
N ASP A 286 0.62 9.62 7.07
CA ASP A 286 -0.50 10.49 6.73
C ASP A 286 -0.92 10.31 5.26
N ALA A 287 -2.19 10.63 4.99
CA ALA A 287 -2.72 10.82 3.66
C ALA A 287 -2.78 12.33 3.35
N TYR A 288 -1.96 12.76 2.40
CA TYR A 288 -2.00 14.13 1.91
C TYR A 288 -3.06 14.27 0.83
N ILE A 289 -3.95 15.24 0.99
CA ILE A 289 -5.06 15.49 0.06
C ILE A 289 -4.77 16.75 -0.72
N GLU A 290 -4.54 16.61 -2.02
CA GLU A 290 -4.41 17.73 -2.95
C GLU A 290 -5.71 18.55 -2.98
N THR A 291 -5.61 19.84 -3.31
CA THR A 291 -6.78 20.73 -3.39
C THR A 291 -7.84 20.12 -4.32
N ASP A 292 -9.09 20.11 -3.85
CA ASP A 292 -10.25 19.48 -4.51
C ASP A 292 -10.25 17.95 -4.57
N GLY A 293 -9.23 17.28 -4.02
CA GLY A 293 -9.24 15.83 -3.78
C GLY A 293 -10.03 15.43 -2.54
N SER A 294 -10.38 14.14 -2.42
CA SER A 294 -10.99 13.57 -1.22
C SER A 294 -10.78 12.06 -1.13
N ILE A 295 -10.94 11.48 0.06
CA ILE A 295 -11.04 10.03 0.24
C ILE A 295 -12.52 9.63 0.24
N LEU A 296 -12.87 8.67 -0.60
CA LEU A 296 -14.19 8.09 -0.73
C LEU A 296 -14.43 7.04 0.38
N VAL A 297 -15.51 7.23 1.13
CA VAL A 297 -15.95 6.37 2.24
C VAL A 297 -17.42 5.98 1.99
N ASN A 298 -17.60 4.87 1.27
CA ASN A 298 -18.93 4.35 0.90
C ASN A 298 -19.39 3.18 1.78
N ALA A 299 -18.49 2.58 2.54
CA ALA A 299 -18.76 1.42 3.39
C ALA A 299 -18.17 1.64 4.80
N SER A 300 -18.56 0.79 5.74
CA SER A 300 -18.04 0.86 7.10
C SER A 300 -16.56 0.52 7.11
N LEU A 301 -15.78 1.34 7.83
CA LEU A 301 -14.47 0.93 8.32
C LEU A 301 -14.68 0.05 9.56
N ASP A 302 -13.78 -0.86 9.86
CA ASP A 302 -13.89 -1.76 11.01
C ASP A 302 -13.92 -0.95 12.33
N ALA A 303 -14.56 -1.47 13.36
CA ALA A 303 -14.56 -0.88 14.70
C ALA A 303 -13.21 -1.07 15.42
N SER A 304 -12.38 -2.00 14.96
CA SER A 304 -11.03 -2.22 15.49
C SER A 304 -10.02 -1.15 15.07
N THR A 305 -10.26 -0.45 13.95
CA THR A 305 -9.42 0.67 13.51
C THR A 305 -9.73 1.88 14.39
N VAL A 306 -8.85 2.19 15.35
CA VAL A 306 -8.98 3.40 16.19
C VAL A 306 -8.88 4.66 15.33
N THR A 307 -8.00 4.64 14.32
CA THR A 307 -7.83 5.69 13.31
C THR A 307 -7.62 5.01 11.96
N ALA A 308 -8.38 5.40 10.94
CA ALA A 308 -8.23 4.88 9.58
C ALA A 308 -7.11 5.60 8.83
N ALA A 309 -7.04 6.93 8.95
CA ALA A 309 -5.93 7.73 8.44
C ALA A 309 -5.83 9.08 9.14
N THR A 310 -4.60 9.60 9.25
CA THR A 310 -4.37 11.02 9.50
C THR A 310 -4.36 11.75 8.14
N ILE A 311 -5.16 12.80 8.01
CA ILE A 311 -5.36 13.58 6.80
C ILE A 311 -4.56 14.88 6.89
N THR A 312 -3.69 15.11 5.91
CA THR A 312 -3.00 16.39 5.72
C THR A 312 -3.56 17.09 4.48
N PRO A 313 -4.55 17.99 4.61
CA PRO A 313 -5.05 18.73 3.46
C PRO A 313 -4.00 19.73 2.95
N GLN A 314 -3.92 19.91 1.64
CA GLN A 314 -3.15 21.00 1.04
C GLN A 314 -3.71 22.37 1.43
N SER A 315 -5.04 22.48 1.49
CA SER A 315 -5.75 23.71 1.79
C SER A 315 -6.56 23.58 3.07
N TYR A 316 -6.08 24.23 4.13
CA TYR A 316 -6.78 24.37 5.40
C TYR A 316 -7.77 25.53 5.34
N ALA A 317 -8.94 25.27 4.77
CA ALA A 317 -10.06 26.20 4.72
C ALA A 317 -11.34 25.54 5.22
N VAL A 318 -12.16 26.30 5.96
CA VAL A 318 -13.46 25.82 6.44
C VAL A 318 -14.34 25.49 5.24
N GLY A 319 -14.96 24.31 5.25
CA GLY A 319 -15.80 23.83 4.16
C GLY A 319 -15.05 23.06 3.06
N THR A 320 -13.71 22.99 3.09
CA THR A 320 -12.94 22.13 2.18
C THR A 320 -13.36 20.68 2.38
N THR A 321 -13.76 20.01 1.30
CA THR A 321 -14.11 18.58 1.37
C THR A 321 -12.82 17.76 1.38
N VAL A 322 -12.70 16.84 2.34
CA VAL A 322 -11.56 15.90 2.43
C VAL A 322 -12.02 14.45 2.48
N LEU A 323 -13.27 14.20 2.86
CA LEU A 323 -13.95 12.92 2.73
C LEU A 323 -15.19 13.08 1.87
N SER A 324 -15.50 12.08 1.06
CA SER A 324 -16.72 11.99 0.26
C SER A 324 -17.33 10.60 0.38
N GLY A 325 -18.57 10.42 -0.06
CA GLY A 325 -19.23 9.11 -0.08
C GLY A 325 -20.37 8.93 0.92
N SER A 326 -21.10 7.83 0.76
CA SER A 326 -22.37 7.58 1.44
C SER A 326 -22.26 7.25 2.92
N ALA A 327 -21.09 6.79 3.39
CA ALA A 327 -20.89 6.38 4.78
C ALA A 327 -20.18 7.44 5.64
N VAL A 328 -19.77 8.58 5.05
CA VAL A 328 -19.02 9.64 5.74
C VAL A 328 -19.65 10.03 7.07
N GLY A 329 -20.96 10.29 7.11
CA GLY A 329 -21.65 10.75 8.34
C GLY A 329 -21.58 9.82 9.55
N THR A 330 -21.14 8.56 9.36
CA THR A 330 -20.93 7.60 10.47
C THR A 330 -19.46 7.21 10.67
N GLN A 331 -18.58 7.53 9.72
CA GLN A 331 -17.18 7.06 9.71
C GLN A 331 -16.15 8.18 9.83
N TYR A 332 -16.55 9.45 9.64
CA TYR A 332 -15.64 10.59 9.59
C TYR A 332 -14.75 10.75 10.85
N THR A 333 -15.23 10.29 12.01
CA THR A 333 -14.48 10.35 13.29
C THR A 333 -13.24 9.45 13.34
N LYS A 334 -13.11 8.51 12.39
CA LYS A 334 -11.91 7.66 12.24
C LYS A 334 -10.78 8.36 11.50
N PHE A 335 -11.02 9.58 11.01
CA PHE A 335 -10.04 10.39 10.32
C PHE A 335 -9.66 11.57 11.20
N ILE A 336 -8.36 11.76 11.40
CA ILE A 336 -7.80 12.87 12.19
C ILE A 336 -7.17 13.85 11.21
N VAL A 337 -7.24 15.15 11.46
CA VAL A 337 -6.57 16.15 10.61
C VAL A 337 -5.24 16.55 11.23
N THR A 338 -4.17 16.56 10.43
CA THR A 338 -2.88 17.11 10.82
C THR A 338 -3.05 18.58 11.26
N PRO A 339 -2.47 19.02 12.39
CA PRO A 339 -2.54 20.43 12.78
C PRO A 339 -1.87 21.35 11.75
N GLN A 340 -2.52 22.46 11.42
CA GLN A 340 -1.95 23.48 10.55
C GLN A 340 -0.94 24.34 11.33
N LEU A 341 0.28 24.52 10.82
CA LEU A 341 1.21 25.48 11.41
C LEU A 341 0.91 26.90 10.90
N VAL A 342 0.41 27.77 11.77
CA VAL A 342 0.18 29.20 11.51
C VAL A 342 1.19 30.01 12.32
N SER A 343 2.11 30.68 11.63
CA SER A 343 3.23 31.41 12.27
C SER A 343 4.02 30.56 13.27
N GLY A 344 4.20 29.27 12.97
CA GLY A 344 4.90 28.30 13.82
C GLY A 344 4.07 27.72 14.97
N SER A 345 2.82 28.18 15.16
CA SER A 345 1.91 27.63 16.16
C SER A 345 0.92 26.64 15.52
N PRO A 346 0.71 25.45 16.11
CA PRO A 346 -0.27 24.51 15.59
C PRO A 346 -1.70 25.01 15.83
N VAL A 347 -2.51 24.93 14.79
CA VAL A 347 -3.95 25.20 14.79
C VAL A 347 -4.65 23.89 14.45
N SER A 348 -5.53 23.45 15.34
CA SER A 348 -6.26 22.19 15.20
C SER A 348 -7.39 22.33 14.18
N TRP A 349 -7.75 21.21 13.57
CA TRP A 349 -8.83 21.08 12.58
C TRP A 349 -9.58 19.78 12.83
N ALA A 350 -10.85 19.75 12.45
CA ALA A 350 -11.67 18.55 12.47
C ALA A 350 -12.40 18.37 11.14
N ILE A 351 -13.00 17.19 10.98
CA ILE A 351 -13.88 16.86 9.85
C ILE A 351 -15.30 16.76 10.40
N ASP A 352 -16.27 17.37 9.74
CA ASP A 352 -17.68 17.26 10.10
C ASP A 352 -18.36 16.00 9.50
N GLY A 353 -19.62 15.76 9.85
CA GLY A 353 -20.41 14.64 9.32
C GLY A 353 -20.69 14.70 7.81
N MET A 354 -20.34 15.80 7.15
CA MET A 354 -20.41 15.95 5.70
C MET A 354 -19.05 15.73 5.02
N GLY A 355 -17.99 15.41 5.78
CA GLY A 355 -16.66 15.17 5.25
C GLY A 355 -15.85 16.44 4.99
N LYS A 356 -16.25 17.58 5.58
CA LYS A 356 -15.63 18.88 5.36
C LYS A 356 -14.81 19.33 6.55
N LEU A 357 -13.74 20.08 6.26
CA LEU A 357 -12.89 20.70 7.27
C LEU A 357 -13.66 21.77 8.03
N VAL A 358 -13.56 21.72 9.35
CA VAL A 358 -14.08 22.74 10.26
C VAL A 358 -12.98 23.18 11.22
N LYS A 359 -13.01 24.45 11.62
CA LYS A 359 -12.17 24.92 12.72
C LYS A 359 -12.89 24.55 14.01
N PRO A 360 -12.27 23.79 14.92
CA PRO A 360 -12.77 23.73 16.30
C PRO A 360 -12.71 25.17 16.84
N ASP A 361 -13.86 25.68 17.31
CA ASP A 361 -14.00 27.08 17.71
C ASP A 361 -12.89 27.53 18.68
N ALA A 362 -12.44 28.78 18.54
CA ALA A 362 -11.35 29.39 19.32
C ALA A 362 -11.70 29.62 20.81
N GLY A 363 -12.91 29.25 21.22
CA GLY A 363 -13.27 28.83 22.57
C GLY A 363 -14.00 27.49 22.40
N GLY A 364 -13.67 26.50 23.23
CA GLY A 364 -14.08 25.11 23.04
C GLY A 364 -15.52 24.92 22.54
N LEU A 365 -15.66 23.96 21.62
CA LEU A 365 -16.91 23.40 21.11
C LEU A 365 -17.96 24.40 20.57
N SER A 366 -18.17 24.37 19.26
CA SER A 366 -19.54 24.17 18.75
C SER A 366 -19.52 23.13 17.64
N VAL A 367 -20.10 21.98 17.93
CA VAL A 367 -20.82 21.21 16.92
C VAL A 367 -22.22 21.77 17.00
N VAL A 368 -22.61 22.59 16.03
CA VAL A 368 -24.02 22.97 15.85
C VAL A 368 -24.70 21.79 15.15
N ASP A 369 -25.07 20.79 15.96
CA ASP A 369 -26.21 19.91 15.71
C ASP A 369 -26.64 19.33 17.07
N ASP A 370 -27.74 19.88 17.58
CA ASP A 370 -28.50 19.66 18.83
C ASP A 370 -27.80 18.91 20.02
N ASP A 371 -27.64 19.69 21.12
CA ASP A 371 -27.73 19.31 22.54
C ASP A 371 -26.50 18.86 23.37
N VAL A 372 -25.24 19.02 22.92
CA VAL A 372 -24.07 18.76 23.80
C VAL A 372 -22.91 19.76 23.63
N THR A 373 -22.55 20.45 24.70
CA THR A 373 -21.40 21.38 24.75
C THR A 373 -20.40 20.96 25.84
N LEU A 374 -19.11 20.81 25.48
CA LEU A 374 -18.02 20.59 26.43
C LEU A 374 -17.47 21.95 26.84
N THR A 375 -17.81 22.38 28.06
CA THR A 375 -17.39 23.68 28.59
C THR A 375 -16.23 23.48 29.57
N ILE A 376 -15.12 24.19 29.35
CA ILE A 376 -13.99 24.24 30.29
C ILE A 376 -14.07 25.49 31.15
N SER A 377 -14.11 25.32 32.47
CA SER A 377 -14.42 26.38 33.42
C SER A 377 -13.26 27.34 33.75
N SER A 378 -12.10 27.28 33.06
CA SER A 378 -11.01 28.22 33.30
C SER A 378 -10.10 28.43 32.07
N THR A 379 -9.96 29.67 31.63
CA THR A 379 -9.13 30.10 30.48
C THR A 379 -7.81 30.77 30.88
N THR A 380 -7.41 30.68 32.15
CA THR A 380 -6.08 31.14 32.62
C THR A 380 -5.60 30.29 33.80
N VAL A 381 -4.41 29.68 33.68
CA VAL A 381 -3.74 29.00 34.81
C VAL A 381 -2.32 29.52 34.94
N SER A 382 -2.10 30.47 35.85
CA SER A 382 -0.79 30.68 36.46
C SER A 382 -0.53 29.50 37.39
N ALA A 383 0.38 28.60 37.00
CA ALA A 383 0.62 27.34 37.70
C ALA A 383 1.41 27.57 39.01
N SER A 384 0.71 27.81 40.13
CA SER A 384 1.27 27.38 41.40
C SER A 384 1.13 25.86 41.53
N ALA A 385 1.99 25.24 42.36
CA ALA A 385 1.85 23.83 42.72
C ALA A 385 0.38 23.49 43.09
N SER A 386 -0.10 22.32 42.66
CA SER A 386 -1.44 21.79 42.94
C SER A 386 -2.60 22.31 42.07
N THR A 387 -2.34 22.88 40.89
CA THR A 387 -3.44 23.33 40.02
C THR A 387 -4.19 22.17 39.37
N LYS A 388 -5.51 22.14 39.52
CA LYS A 388 -6.44 21.16 38.92
C LYS A 388 -7.19 21.78 37.74
N LEU A 389 -7.03 21.22 36.56
CA LEU A 389 -7.92 21.47 35.42
C LEU A 389 -9.12 20.54 35.52
N ARG A 390 -10.33 21.08 35.65
CA ARG A 390 -11.57 20.30 35.65
C ARG A 390 -12.20 20.31 34.26
N PHE A 391 -12.66 19.14 33.83
CA PHE A 391 -13.34 18.94 32.55
C PHE A 391 -14.79 18.56 32.81
N THR A 392 -15.72 19.29 32.19
CA THR A 392 -17.16 19.03 32.32
C THR A 392 -17.76 18.92 30.93
N VAL A 393 -18.44 17.81 30.65
CA VAL A 393 -19.37 17.72 29.50
C VAL A 393 -20.72 18.17 30.02
N ILE A 394 -21.31 19.20 29.41
CA ILE A 394 -22.67 19.63 29.68
C ILE A 394 -23.53 19.10 28.52
N LEU A 395 -24.45 18.20 28.86
CA LEU A 395 -25.53 17.80 27.96
C LEU A 395 -26.60 18.87 28.16
N ASP A 396 -26.95 19.67 27.15
CA ASP A 396 -27.98 20.70 27.31
C ASP A 396 -29.20 20.21 26.54
N GLU A 397 -30.18 19.61 27.22
CA GLU A 397 -31.48 19.32 26.59
C GLU A 397 -32.20 20.65 26.47
N GLY A 398 -32.25 21.20 25.24
CA GLY A 398 -32.86 22.49 24.97
C GLY A 398 -34.20 22.66 25.70
N SER A 399 -34.22 23.65 26.61
CA SER A 399 -35.37 24.18 27.38
C SER A 399 -35.51 23.87 28.89
N ALA A 400 -34.51 23.31 29.57
CA ALA A 400 -34.57 23.20 31.04
C ALA A 400 -33.88 24.37 31.78
N THR A 401 -34.66 25.08 32.60
CA THR A 401 -34.14 26.03 33.60
C THR A 401 -33.16 25.35 34.55
N GLU A 402 -31.87 25.72 34.47
CA GLU A 402 -30.73 25.62 35.44
C GLU A 402 -30.68 24.54 36.56
N THR A 403 -31.52 23.51 36.52
CA THR A 403 -31.65 22.50 37.56
C THR A 403 -31.85 21.13 36.91
N ASP A 404 -30.92 20.24 37.23
CA ASP A 404 -30.86 18.80 36.90
C ASP A 404 -30.37 18.40 35.50
N LEU A 405 -29.05 18.48 35.30
CA LEU A 405 -28.32 17.69 34.29
C LEU A 405 -27.35 16.74 35.00
N THR A 406 -27.82 15.54 35.34
CA THR A 406 -27.04 14.51 36.06
C THR A 406 -26.78 13.25 35.25
N THR A 407 -26.70 13.34 33.91
CA THR A 407 -26.26 12.21 33.08
C THR A 407 -24.73 12.13 33.11
N THR A 408 -24.20 11.15 33.84
CA THR A 408 -22.75 11.00 34.07
C THR A 408 -22.13 10.07 33.04
N ILE A 409 -21.20 10.55 32.21
CA ILE A 409 -20.41 9.70 31.31
C ILE A 409 -19.48 8.79 32.16
N PRO A 410 -19.49 7.46 31.96
CA PRO A 410 -18.65 6.52 32.71
C PRO A 410 -17.15 6.83 32.58
N ALA A 411 -16.38 6.51 33.61
CA ALA A 411 -14.94 6.82 33.64
C ALA A 411 -14.14 6.17 32.51
N ALA A 412 -14.56 4.98 32.07
CA ALA A 412 -13.92 4.22 31.01
C ALA A 412 -14.04 4.90 29.63
N ASP A 413 -15.02 5.78 29.47
CA ASP A 413 -15.32 6.42 28.19
C ASP A 413 -14.62 7.77 28.04
N TRP A 414 -13.77 8.14 29.01
CA TRP A 414 -12.93 9.34 28.97
C TRP A 414 -11.49 8.99 28.64
N THR A 415 -10.87 9.79 27.78
CA THR A 415 -9.43 9.76 27.52
C THR A 415 -8.83 11.14 27.75
N ILE A 416 -7.71 11.20 28.49
CA ILE A 416 -6.91 12.41 28.66
C ILE A 416 -5.46 12.05 28.29
N LYS A 417 -4.92 12.70 27.26
CA LYS A 417 -3.53 12.54 26.80
C LYS A 417 -2.79 13.86 26.88
N VAL A 418 -1.50 13.82 27.19
CA VAL A 418 -0.64 15.01 27.28
C VAL A 418 0.53 14.83 26.34
N PHE A 419 0.83 15.86 25.54
CA PHE A 419 1.91 15.88 24.55
C PHE A 419 2.88 17.01 24.85
N SER A 420 4.16 16.77 24.57
CA SER A 420 5.19 17.80 24.43
C SER A 420 5.67 17.79 23.00
N GLY A 421 5.35 18.83 22.23
CA GLY A 421 5.51 18.80 20.77
C GLY A 421 4.65 17.69 20.14
N ALA A 422 5.27 16.83 19.34
CA ALA A 422 4.61 15.72 18.65
C ALA A 422 4.59 14.39 19.44
N SER A 423 5.25 14.32 20.60
CA SER A 423 5.40 13.08 21.37
C SER A 423 4.44 13.02 22.54
N GLU A 424 3.71 11.90 22.67
CA GLU A 424 2.85 11.62 23.83
C GLU A 424 3.71 11.39 25.08
N ILE A 425 3.38 12.05 26.19
CA ILE A 425 4.03 11.85 27.49
C ILE A 425 3.38 10.65 28.16
N THR A 426 4.04 9.51 28.07
CA THR A 426 3.53 8.23 28.59
C THR A 426 3.93 7.97 30.06
N SER A 427 4.94 8.68 30.59
CA SER A 427 5.31 8.64 32.01
C SER A 427 4.71 9.83 32.77
N MET A 428 3.74 9.54 33.64
CA MET A 428 2.95 10.52 34.41
C MET A 428 3.71 11.14 35.60
N SER A 429 5.02 11.38 35.49
CA SER A 429 5.84 11.96 36.57
C SER A 429 5.41 13.39 36.93
N TYR A 430 4.89 14.12 35.93
CA TYR A 430 4.52 15.53 36.02
C TYR A 430 3.01 15.80 36.00
N PHE A 431 2.21 14.78 35.74
CA PHE A 431 0.77 14.90 35.51
C PHE A 431 0.05 13.77 36.23
N THR A 432 -1.11 14.07 36.80
CA THR A 432 -1.99 13.04 37.36
C THR A 432 -3.39 13.23 36.82
N THR A 433 -3.92 12.22 36.14
CA THR A 433 -5.31 12.19 35.72
C THR A 433 -6.17 11.59 36.84
N THR A 434 -7.31 12.22 37.11
CA THR A 434 -8.34 11.68 37.98
C THR A 434 -9.61 11.52 37.17
N LEU A 435 -10.05 10.27 37.04
CA LEU A 435 -11.27 9.90 36.34
C LEU A 435 -12.14 9.10 37.32
N SER A 436 -13.01 9.77 38.06
CA SER A 436 -14.05 9.16 38.91
C SER A 436 -15.46 9.61 38.53
N SER A 437 -16.49 8.97 39.08
CA SER A 437 -17.90 9.35 38.85
C SER A 437 -18.22 10.81 39.17
N THR A 438 -17.39 11.51 39.94
CA THR A 438 -17.61 12.89 40.38
C THR A 438 -16.50 13.87 39.97
N GLU A 439 -15.35 13.40 39.51
CA GLU A 439 -14.21 14.27 39.18
C GLU A 439 -13.50 13.78 37.92
N ARG A 440 -13.41 14.66 36.91
CA ARG A 440 -12.62 14.50 35.70
C ARG A 440 -11.62 15.63 35.67
N SER A 441 -10.36 15.33 36.01
CA SER A 441 -9.35 16.38 36.12
C SER A 441 -7.96 15.93 35.73
N LEU A 442 -7.18 16.88 35.21
CA LEU A 442 -5.73 16.79 35.05
C LEU A 442 -5.08 17.68 36.11
N THR A 443 -4.23 17.08 36.94
CA THR A 443 -3.46 17.80 37.95
C THR A 443 -2.01 17.90 37.47
N VAL A 444 -1.44 19.10 37.52
CA VAL A 444 -0.04 19.33 37.17
C VAL A 444 0.80 19.32 38.46
N SER A 445 1.80 18.46 38.53
CA SER A 445 2.69 18.37 39.69
C SER A 445 3.84 19.38 39.63
N SER A 446 4.47 19.66 40.78
CA SER A 446 5.58 20.63 40.86
C SER A 446 6.84 20.13 40.17
N GLY A 447 7.66 21.04 39.62
CA GLY A 447 8.99 20.72 39.09
C GLY A 447 9.12 20.78 37.57
N ILE A 448 8.10 21.27 36.86
CA ILE A 448 8.19 21.54 35.42
C ILE A 448 8.89 22.90 35.19
N PRO A 449 9.87 23.01 34.28
CA PRO A 449 10.51 24.29 33.97
C PRO A 449 9.52 25.34 33.44
N ALA A 450 9.70 26.59 33.89
CA ALA A 450 9.00 27.74 33.31
C ALA A 450 9.31 27.88 31.81
N GLY A 451 8.28 28.22 31.03
CA GLY A 451 8.31 28.28 29.57
C GLY A 451 7.98 26.96 28.86
N THR A 452 7.78 25.85 29.58
CA THR A 452 7.43 24.57 28.95
C THR A 452 6.00 24.60 28.41
N ILE A 453 5.80 24.16 27.16
CA ILE A 453 4.50 24.11 26.49
C ILE A 453 4.05 22.66 26.33
N PHE A 454 2.82 22.38 26.71
CA PHE A 454 2.17 21.08 26.53
C PHE A 454 0.88 21.21 25.74
N THR A 455 0.48 20.14 25.05
CA THR A 455 -0.85 20.02 24.47
C THR A 455 -1.61 18.91 25.20
N VAL A 456 -2.76 19.21 25.77
CA VAL A 456 -3.63 18.25 26.45
C VAL A 456 -4.80 17.94 25.56
N TYR A 457 -4.95 16.68 25.16
CA TYR A 457 -6.12 16.18 24.46
C TYR A 457 -7.07 15.55 25.47
N VAL A 458 -8.33 15.95 25.40
CA VAL A 458 -9.41 15.36 26.19
C VAL A 458 -10.48 14.89 25.23
N SER A 459 -10.91 13.63 25.38
CA SER A 459 -12.08 13.12 24.68
C SER A 459 -12.98 12.32 25.63
N ALA A 460 -14.26 12.29 25.28
CA ALA A 460 -15.29 11.50 25.94
C ALA A 460 -16.17 10.85 24.88
N THR A 461 -16.60 9.61 25.09
CA THR A 461 -17.57 8.95 24.20
C THR A 461 -18.91 8.84 24.91
N TYR A 462 -19.98 9.27 24.25
CA TYR A 462 -21.34 9.18 24.77
C TYR A 462 -22.31 8.82 23.65
N ASN A 463 -23.13 7.77 23.86
CA ASN A 463 -24.06 7.22 22.87
C ASN A 463 -23.41 6.93 21.49
N GLY A 464 -22.17 6.42 21.49
CA GLY A 464 -21.44 6.08 20.26
C GLY A 464 -20.86 7.28 19.49
N ARG A 465 -20.97 8.50 20.03
CA ARG A 465 -20.34 9.71 19.48
C ARG A 465 -19.16 10.12 20.35
N SER A 466 -18.06 10.51 19.71
CA SER A 466 -16.87 11.00 20.39
C SER A 466 -16.86 12.53 20.41
N TYR A 467 -16.68 13.08 21.60
CA TYR A 467 -16.56 14.51 21.88
C TYR A 467 -15.13 14.76 22.34
N GLY A 468 -14.46 15.82 21.91
CA GLY A 468 -13.11 16.08 22.36
C GLY A 468 -12.54 17.42 21.94
N GLY A 469 -11.40 17.77 22.52
CA GLY A 469 -10.68 19.01 22.24
C GLY A 469 -9.25 18.97 22.75
N SER A 470 -8.42 19.88 22.23
CA SER A 470 -7.02 20.03 22.61
C SER A 470 -6.76 21.38 23.27
N TYR A 471 -5.90 21.42 24.28
CA TYR A 471 -5.54 22.64 25.02
C TYR A 471 -4.04 22.80 25.13
N THR A 472 -3.54 23.96 24.75
CA THR A 472 -2.13 24.31 24.96
C THR A 472 -1.95 24.90 26.35
N ILE A 473 -1.08 24.30 27.16
CA ILE A 473 -0.71 24.76 28.50
C ILE A 473 0.73 25.26 28.46
N THR A 474 0.95 26.52 28.84
CA THR A 474 2.30 27.06 29.06
C THR A 474 2.56 27.15 30.56
N VAL A 475 3.64 26.53 31.04
CA VAL A 475 4.07 26.62 32.43
C VAL A 475 4.78 27.96 32.64
N THR A 476 4.33 28.75 33.61
CA THR A 476 4.87 30.08 33.93
C THR A 476 5.71 30.08 35.18
#